data_AF-A0A2W4IAG2-F1
#
_entry.id   AF-A0A2W4IAG2-F1
#
_cell.length_a   1.000
_cell.length_b   1.000
_cell.length_c   1.000
_cell.angle_alpha   90.00
_cell.angle_beta   90.00
_cell.angle_gamma   90.00
#
_symmetry.space_group_name_H-M   'P 1'
#
loop_
_entity.id
_entity.type
_entity.pdbx_description
1 polymer ?
#
loop_
_entity_poly.entity_id
_entity_poly.type
_entity_poly.pdbx_seq_one_letter_code
_entity_poly.pdbx_strand_id
1 'polypeptide(L)'
;MCQSPLRYIQPPLLRWFHKSRKSKRKRCITLSKRLTAAVFTLLLLSVSGVHAGQKQTDGAEAQKSKSATAKTTKRSKHSTPVAPSAKQGKLLYKAYQCFDCHSIEGKGCKNGYSLDKIASKRSKDFIRDHIKDPDKHFDKQQGSFDVDLNLMPPQNLEKWEIESLVEYLQTLK
;
A
#
# COMPACT_ATOMS: atom_id res chain seq x y z
N MET A 1 -9.32 1.62 2.06
CA MET A 1 -9.37 1.84 3.52
C MET A 1 -8.05 2.45 3.91
N CYS A 2 -8.05 3.69 4.40
CA CYS A 2 -6.85 4.25 5.02
C CYS A 2 -6.54 3.43 6.24
N GLN A 3 -5.45 2.67 6.19
CA GLN A 3 -5.01 1.95 7.38
C GLN A 3 -4.69 3.01 8.42
N SER A 4 -5.54 3.10 9.43
CA SER A 4 -5.27 3.81 10.67
C SER A 4 -5.99 3.06 11.79
N PRO A 5 -5.41 2.98 13.00
CA PRO A 5 -4.06 3.35 13.41
C PRO A 5 -3.21 2.11 13.71
N LEU A 6 -1.89 2.22 13.54
CA LEU A 6 -1.00 1.48 14.43
C LEU A 6 -1.37 1.91 15.85
N ARG A 7 -1.91 0.97 16.63
CA ARG A 7 -2.07 1.13 18.07
C ARG A 7 -0.69 1.47 18.61
N TYR A 8 -0.52 2.72 19.03
CA TYR A 8 0.58 3.13 19.88
C TYR A 8 0.40 2.40 21.21
N ILE A 9 1.00 1.22 21.32
CA ILE A 9 1.17 0.53 22.59
C ILE A 9 2.24 1.35 23.31
N GLN A 10 1.82 2.15 24.30
CA GLN A 10 2.74 2.76 25.26
C GLN A 10 3.64 1.64 25.83
N PRO A 11 4.97 1.68 25.64
CA PRO A 11 5.84 0.75 26.33
C PRO A 11 5.81 1.09 27.83
N PRO A 12 5.58 0.13 28.73
CA PRO A 12 5.70 0.39 30.15
C PRO A 12 7.16 0.74 30.45
N LEU A 13 7.35 1.88 31.11
CA LEU A 13 8.59 2.32 31.72
C LEU A 13 9.12 1.22 32.66
N LEU A 14 9.97 0.32 32.17
CA LEU A 14 10.77 -0.54 33.05
C LEU A 14 12.18 -0.74 32.48
N ARG A 15 13.09 0.02 33.11
CA ARG A 15 14.31 -0.49 33.73
C ARG A 15 15.24 -1.34 32.86
N TRP A 16 16.29 -0.65 32.43
CA TRP A 16 17.67 -1.10 32.46
C TRP A 16 17.90 -2.35 33.34
N PHE A 17 18.11 -3.52 32.74
CA PHE A 17 18.93 -4.56 33.35
C PHE A 17 19.60 -5.47 32.31
N HIS A 18 20.92 -5.47 32.41
CA HIS A 18 21.90 -6.28 31.73
C HIS A 18 21.60 -7.79 31.87
N LYS A 19 22.03 -8.58 30.88
CA LYS A 19 22.68 -9.90 31.01
C LYS A 19 22.17 -10.91 29.98
N SER A 20 22.99 -11.03 28.93
CA SER A 20 23.03 -12.15 28.00
C SER A 20 22.99 -13.50 28.74
N ARG A 21 22.00 -14.34 28.41
CA ARG A 21 22.03 -15.77 28.68
C ARG A 21 21.84 -16.52 27.37
N LYS A 22 22.97 -16.85 26.74
CA LYS A 22 23.11 -17.95 25.79
C LYS A 22 22.71 -19.27 26.49
N SER A 23 22.26 -20.25 25.68
CA SER A 23 22.08 -21.67 26.03
C SER A 23 20.69 -22.13 26.48
N LYS A 24 19.75 -22.27 25.52
CA LYS A 24 18.74 -23.34 25.50
C LYS A 24 18.38 -23.75 24.06
N ARG A 25 19.40 -24.08 23.25
CA ARG A 25 19.26 -25.00 22.11
C ARG A 25 19.48 -26.41 22.69
N LYS A 26 18.78 -27.43 22.18
CA LYS A 26 18.91 -28.87 22.51
C LYS A 26 18.08 -29.37 23.70
N ARG A 27 16.73 -29.40 23.56
CA ARG A 27 15.88 -30.41 24.27
C ARG A 27 14.40 -30.46 23.84
N CYS A 28 14.07 -30.30 22.56
CA CYS A 28 12.66 -30.36 22.11
C CYS A 28 12.43 -31.10 20.77
N ILE A 29 13.28 -32.08 20.42
CA ILE A 29 13.24 -32.76 19.10
C ILE A 29 12.68 -34.20 19.15
N THR A 30 12.32 -34.75 20.31
CA THR A 30 11.94 -36.18 20.40
C THR A 30 10.57 -36.44 21.04
N LEU A 31 9.54 -35.62 20.75
CA LEU A 31 8.19 -35.87 21.25
C LEU A 31 7.05 -35.45 20.28
N SER A 32 7.26 -35.57 18.97
CA SER A 32 6.24 -35.18 17.96
C SER A 32 5.96 -36.22 16.87
N LYS A 33 6.44 -37.46 17.00
CA LYS A 33 6.37 -38.47 15.91
C LYS A 33 5.48 -39.69 16.17
N ARG A 34 4.43 -39.63 17.00
CA ARG A 34 3.58 -40.81 17.28
C ARG A 34 2.05 -40.64 17.24
N LEU A 35 1.51 -39.51 16.79
CA LEU A 35 0.05 -39.27 16.87
C LEU A 35 -0.71 -38.96 15.56
N THR A 36 -0.10 -39.09 14.37
CA THR A 36 -0.74 -38.66 13.11
C THR A 36 -1.22 -39.78 12.18
N ALA A 37 -1.16 -41.05 12.58
CA ALA A 37 -1.45 -42.19 11.68
C ALA A 37 -2.86 -42.81 11.80
N ALA A 38 -3.72 -42.36 12.74
CA ALA A 38 -4.97 -43.07 13.07
C ALA A 38 -6.28 -42.34 12.71
N VAL A 39 -6.24 -41.15 12.11
CA VAL A 39 -7.46 -40.35 11.82
C VAL A 39 -7.83 -40.34 10.33
N PHE A 40 -6.97 -40.85 9.45
CA PHE A 40 -7.14 -40.70 7.99
C PHE A 40 -7.82 -41.89 7.28
N THR A 41 -8.29 -42.91 8.00
CA THR A 41 -8.87 -44.13 7.40
C THR A 41 -10.36 -44.35 7.70
N LEU A 42 -11.06 -43.42 8.36
CA LEU A 42 -12.45 -43.61 8.82
C LEU A 42 -13.49 -42.63 8.24
N LEU A 43 -13.17 -41.88 7.19
CA LEU A 43 -14.10 -40.93 6.55
C LEU A 43 -14.33 -41.22 5.06
N LEU A 44 -14.44 -42.50 4.68
CA LEU A 44 -14.72 -42.94 3.30
C LEU A 44 -15.83 -44.00 3.24
N LEU A 45 -16.93 -43.83 3.99
CA LEU A 45 -18.19 -44.52 3.69
C LEU A 45 -19.37 -43.61 4.06
N SER A 46 -20.44 -43.71 3.27
CA SER A 46 -21.76 -43.09 3.44
C SER A 46 -21.88 -41.58 3.21
N VAL A 47 -22.09 -41.18 1.94
CA VAL A 47 -23.38 -40.62 1.51
C VAL A 47 -23.57 -40.93 0.01
N SER A 48 -24.41 -41.93 -0.26
CA SER A 48 -25.07 -42.12 -1.56
C SER A 48 -26.51 -41.64 -1.44
N GLY A 49 -26.92 -40.76 -2.35
CA GLY A 49 -28.28 -40.72 -2.87
C GLY A 49 -29.18 -39.54 -2.48
N VAL A 50 -29.93 -39.09 -3.50
CA VAL A 50 -31.30 -38.54 -3.50
C VAL A 50 -31.47 -37.04 -3.82
N HIS A 51 -31.77 -36.83 -5.11
CA HIS A 51 -32.94 -36.17 -5.69
C HIS A 51 -32.94 -34.71 -6.19
N ALA A 52 -33.56 -34.64 -7.37
CA ALA A 52 -34.51 -33.66 -7.89
C ALA A 52 -33.92 -32.49 -8.69
N GLY A 53 -34.31 -32.46 -9.96
CA GLY A 53 -33.90 -31.46 -10.92
C GLY A 53 -34.66 -30.15 -10.77
N GLN A 54 -34.05 -29.11 -11.34
CA GLN A 54 -34.70 -27.85 -11.63
C GLN A 54 -34.20 -27.34 -12.98
N LYS A 55 -35.18 -26.96 -13.80
CA LYS A 55 -35.12 -26.52 -15.18
C LYS A 55 -34.90 -25.00 -15.21
N GLN A 56 -33.93 -24.48 -15.94
CA GLN A 56 -33.81 -23.06 -16.38
C GLN A 56 -32.64 -22.95 -17.38
N THR A 57 -32.91 -23.05 -18.69
CA THR A 57 -33.03 -21.95 -19.67
C THR A 57 -31.69 -21.29 -20.02
N ASP A 58 -31.25 -21.61 -21.24
CA ASP A 58 -30.12 -21.01 -21.95
C ASP A 58 -30.37 -19.51 -22.20
N GLY A 59 -29.41 -18.71 -21.77
CA GLY A 59 -29.29 -17.30 -22.10
C GLY A 59 -27.81 -16.98 -22.24
N ALA A 60 -27.38 -16.80 -23.49
CA ALA A 60 -26.04 -16.37 -23.85
C ALA A 60 -25.72 -15.00 -23.24
N GLU A 61 -24.57 -14.87 -22.60
CA GLU A 61 -23.67 -13.72 -22.81
C GLU A 61 -22.27 -14.12 -22.30
N ALA A 62 -21.34 -14.20 -23.23
CA ALA A 62 -19.97 -14.56 -22.99
C ALA A 62 -19.23 -13.41 -22.30
N GLN A 63 -18.71 -13.60 -21.08
CA GLN A 63 -17.46 -12.96 -20.67
C GLN A 63 -16.57 -13.92 -19.87
N LYS A 64 -15.64 -14.50 -20.64
CA LYS A 64 -14.52 -15.35 -20.27
C LYS A 64 -13.60 -14.66 -19.27
N SER A 65 -13.84 -14.89 -17.99
CA SER A 65 -12.90 -14.61 -16.92
C SER A 65 -11.80 -15.69 -16.92
N LYS A 66 -10.77 -15.49 -17.74
CA LYS A 66 -9.49 -16.19 -17.54
C LYS A 66 -8.68 -15.43 -16.51
N SER A 67 -8.88 -15.84 -15.26
CA SER A 67 -7.87 -15.76 -14.21
C SER A 67 -6.63 -16.52 -14.70
N ALA A 68 -5.54 -15.81 -14.93
CA ALA A 68 -4.22 -16.39 -15.13
C ALA A 68 -3.16 -15.40 -14.63
N THR A 69 -2.68 -15.71 -13.43
CA THR A 69 -1.29 -15.50 -12.99
C THR A 69 -0.86 -14.06 -12.73
N ALA A 70 -0.89 -13.72 -11.44
CA ALA A 70 0.03 -12.75 -10.85
C ALA A 70 1.48 -13.16 -11.19
N LYS A 71 2.05 -12.49 -12.19
CA LYS A 71 3.49 -12.48 -12.44
C LYS A 71 4.01 -11.16 -11.91
N THR A 72 4.82 -11.24 -10.87
CA THR A 72 5.56 -10.12 -10.27
C THR A 72 6.33 -9.38 -11.36
N THR A 73 5.79 -8.28 -11.87
CA THR A 73 6.51 -7.39 -12.77
C THR A 73 7.37 -6.46 -11.93
N LYS A 74 8.68 -6.73 -11.91
CA LYS A 74 9.69 -5.71 -11.59
C LYS A 74 9.38 -4.49 -12.45
N ARG A 75 8.99 -3.36 -11.84
CA ARG A 75 8.62 -2.10 -12.51
C ARG A 75 9.76 -1.70 -13.45
N SER A 76 9.60 -1.98 -14.75
CA SER A 76 10.58 -1.58 -15.76
C SER A 76 10.55 -0.07 -15.85
N LYS A 77 11.62 0.58 -15.41
CA LYS A 77 11.76 2.03 -15.29
C LYS A 77 11.95 2.73 -16.64
N HIS A 78 11.66 2.07 -17.75
CA HIS A 78 11.84 2.57 -19.10
C HIS A 78 10.56 2.37 -19.89
N SER A 79 9.60 3.25 -19.65
CA SER A 79 8.47 3.49 -20.55
C SER A 79 8.87 4.60 -21.53
N THR A 80 8.48 4.45 -22.80
CA THR A 80 8.61 5.48 -23.84
C THR A 80 8.18 6.86 -23.30
N PRO A 81 8.92 7.95 -23.58
CA PRO A 81 8.54 9.27 -23.12
C PRO A 81 7.13 9.60 -23.62
N VAL A 82 6.18 9.70 -22.69
CA VAL A 82 4.82 10.12 -23.01
C VAL A 82 4.71 11.60 -22.68
N ALA A 83 4.13 12.38 -23.60
CA ALA A 83 3.90 13.81 -23.38
C ALA A 83 3.09 14.02 -22.09
N PRO A 84 3.49 14.91 -21.16
CA PRO A 84 2.80 15.10 -19.90
C PRO A 84 1.34 15.56 -20.07
N SER A 85 0.43 15.01 -19.27
CA SER A 85 -0.97 15.44 -19.24
C SER A 85 -1.64 15.20 -17.89
N ALA A 86 -2.68 15.99 -17.58
CA ALA A 86 -3.49 15.81 -16.37
C ALA A 86 -4.14 14.41 -16.29
N LYS A 87 -4.53 13.83 -17.43
CA LYS A 87 -5.09 12.48 -17.48
C LYS A 87 -4.08 11.44 -16.98
N GLN A 88 -2.82 11.56 -17.41
CA GLN A 88 -1.76 10.67 -16.93
C GLN A 88 -1.40 10.97 -15.48
N GLY A 89 -1.34 12.24 -15.08
CA GLY A 89 -1.12 12.61 -13.68
C GLY A 89 -2.12 11.95 -12.73
N LYS A 90 -3.40 11.89 -13.11
CA LYS A 90 -4.42 11.19 -12.33
C LYS A 90 -4.17 9.68 -12.22
N LEU A 91 -3.62 9.06 -13.26
CA LEU A 91 -3.23 7.64 -13.22
C LEU A 91 -1.99 7.44 -12.35
N LEU A 92 -0.98 8.30 -12.49
CA LEU A 92 0.25 8.27 -11.71
C LEU A 92 -0.03 8.50 -10.22
N TYR A 93 -0.94 9.43 -9.88
CA TYR A 93 -1.38 9.68 -8.51
C TYR A 93 -1.87 8.40 -7.81
N LYS A 94 -2.56 7.52 -8.55
CA LYS A 94 -2.97 6.20 -8.06
C LYS A 94 -1.81 5.20 -8.07
N ALA A 95 -1.03 5.16 -9.15
CA ALA A 95 0.04 4.17 -9.36
C ALA A 95 1.22 4.33 -8.38
N TYR A 96 1.48 5.56 -7.93
CA TYR A 96 2.46 5.93 -6.92
C TYR A 96 1.84 6.07 -5.52
N GLN A 97 0.58 5.65 -5.35
CA GLN A 97 -0.08 5.60 -4.04
C GLN A 97 -0.09 6.92 -3.28
N CYS A 98 -0.17 8.05 -3.99
CA CYS A 98 -0.23 9.37 -3.36
C CYS A 98 -1.47 9.50 -2.43
N PHE A 99 -2.52 8.73 -2.71
CA PHE A 99 -3.74 8.65 -1.90
C PHE A 99 -3.56 7.97 -0.53
N ASP A 100 -2.47 7.22 -0.32
CA ASP A 100 -2.17 6.57 0.97
C ASP A 100 -1.73 7.58 2.04
N CYS A 101 -1.35 8.80 1.63
CA CYS A 101 -1.07 9.90 2.54
C CYS A 101 -2.01 11.09 2.33
N HIS A 102 -2.35 11.44 1.09
CA HIS A 102 -3.12 12.64 0.78
C HIS A 102 -4.58 12.33 0.43
N SER A 103 -5.48 13.23 0.80
CA SER A 103 -6.88 13.16 0.39
C SER A 103 -7.21 14.14 -0.75
N ILE A 104 -8.15 13.77 -1.61
CA ILE A 104 -8.83 14.65 -2.56
C ILE A 104 -10.34 14.39 -2.42
N GLU A 105 -11.12 15.45 -2.20
CA GLU A 105 -12.56 15.45 -1.94
C GLU A 105 -12.94 14.48 -0.81
N GLY A 106 -12.13 14.45 0.25
CA GLY A 106 -12.31 13.55 1.38
C GLY A 106 -12.01 12.07 1.10
N LYS A 107 -11.50 11.72 -0.09
CA LYS A 107 -11.10 10.35 -0.45
C LYS A 107 -9.58 10.21 -0.37
N GLY A 108 -9.10 9.12 0.24
CA GLY A 108 -7.69 8.93 0.54
C GLY A 108 -7.42 9.20 2.03
N CYS A 109 -6.15 9.22 2.40
CA CYS A 109 -5.73 9.30 3.80
C CYS A 109 -5.42 10.72 4.22
N LYS A 110 -5.31 10.92 5.54
CA LYS A 110 -5.11 12.24 6.16
C LYS A 110 -3.78 12.31 6.90
N ASN A 111 -2.85 11.41 6.56
CA ASN A 111 -1.49 11.40 7.12
C ASN A 111 -0.68 12.57 6.55
N GLY A 112 -0.89 12.88 5.27
CA GLY A 112 -0.54 14.15 4.65
C GLY A 112 -1.74 15.09 4.59
N TYR A 113 -1.48 16.35 4.25
CA TYR A 113 -2.53 17.36 4.09
C TYR A 113 -3.43 17.06 2.90
N SER A 114 -4.70 17.51 2.97
CA SER A 114 -5.61 17.41 1.83
C SER A 114 -5.11 18.25 0.65
N LEU A 115 -5.18 17.67 -0.56
CA LEU A 115 -4.83 18.33 -1.81
C LEU A 115 -6.04 19.05 -2.44
N ASP A 116 -7.14 19.18 -1.69
CA ASP A 116 -8.30 19.96 -2.10
C ASP A 116 -7.91 21.39 -2.41
N LYS A 117 -8.26 21.81 -3.63
CA LYS A 117 -8.03 23.16 -4.14
C LYS A 117 -6.55 23.57 -4.12
N ILE A 118 -5.63 22.61 -4.28
CA ILE A 118 -4.20 22.88 -4.21
C ILE A 118 -3.75 23.88 -5.30
N ALA A 119 -4.39 23.87 -6.48
CA ALA A 119 -4.11 24.82 -7.54
C ALA A 119 -4.40 26.27 -7.15
N SER A 120 -5.38 26.46 -6.25
CA SER A 120 -5.74 27.78 -5.70
C SER A 120 -4.80 28.23 -4.58
N LYS A 121 -4.02 27.31 -4.00
CA LYS A 121 -3.13 27.56 -2.84
C LYS A 121 -1.65 27.64 -3.21
N ARG A 122 -1.22 26.97 -4.28
CA ARG A 122 0.19 26.81 -4.64
C ARG A 122 0.39 26.95 -6.14
N SER A 123 1.51 27.57 -6.51
CA SER A 123 1.91 27.70 -7.91
C SER A 123 2.33 26.35 -8.51
N LYS A 124 2.31 26.27 -9.84
CA LYS A 124 2.79 25.09 -10.59
C LYS A 124 4.22 24.73 -10.21
N ASP A 125 5.08 25.74 -10.08
CA ASP A 125 6.49 25.56 -9.74
C ASP A 125 6.68 25.06 -8.32
N PHE A 126 5.92 25.57 -7.36
CA PHE A 126 5.94 25.07 -5.99
C PHE A 126 5.58 23.58 -5.93
N ILE A 127 4.50 23.17 -6.62
CA ILE A 127 4.07 21.76 -6.61
C ILE A 127 5.15 20.87 -7.24
N ARG A 128 5.73 21.30 -8.36
CA ARG A 128 6.81 20.56 -9.04
C ARG A 128 8.02 20.38 -8.12
N ASP A 129 8.45 21.47 -7.51
CA ASP A 129 9.60 21.49 -6.62
C ASP A 129 9.38 20.60 -5.40
N HIS A 130 8.21 20.68 -4.77
CA HIS A 130 7.89 19.89 -3.59
C HIS A 130 7.77 18.38 -3.90
N ILE A 131 7.26 17.99 -5.08
CA ILE A 131 7.24 16.57 -5.47
C ILE A 131 8.67 16.05 -5.71
N LYS A 132 9.53 16.88 -6.31
CA LYS A 132 10.92 16.52 -6.63
C LYS A 132 11.79 16.45 -5.38
N ASP A 133 11.62 17.42 -4.50
CA ASP A 133 12.39 17.62 -3.29
C ASP A 133 11.43 18.11 -2.18
N PRO A 134 10.83 17.18 -1.42
CA PRO A 134 9.91 17.52 -0.35
C PRO A 134 10.50 18.48 0.70
N ASP A 135 11.82 18.40 0.94
CA ASP A 135 12.54 19.19 1.95
C ASP A 135 12.83 20.62 1.51
N LYS A 136 12.74 20.92 0.21
CA LYS A 136 13.15 22.21 -0.39
C LYS A 136 12.54 23.45 0.26
N HIS A 137 11.33 23.31 0.80
CA HIS A 137 10.55 24.41 1.39
C HIS A 137 10.42 24.32 2.92
N PHE A 138 11.13 23.39 3.55
CA PHE A 138 11.17 23.29 5.01
C PHE A 138 12.48 23.87 5.53
N ASP A 139 12.37 24.95 6.29
CA ASP A 139 13.48 25.40 7.12
C ASP A 139 13.61 24.42 8.28
N LYS A 140 14.81 23.83 8.44
CA LYS A 140 15.12 23.03 9.63
C LYS A 140 14.99 23.95 10.84
N GLN A 141 13.93 23.82 11.61
CA GLN A 141 13.82 24.53 12.87
C GLN A 141 14.84 23.93 13.83
N GLN A 142 15.97 24.63 13.97
CA GLN A 142 17.02 24.29 14.94
C GLN A 142 16.51 24.64 16.33
N GLY A 143 15.89 23.66 16.99
CA GLY A 143 15.54 23.70 18.40
C GLY A 143 16.32 22.63 19.17
N SER A 144 16.20 22.63 20.50
CA SER A 144 16.79 21.60 21.37
C SER A 144 16.20 20.18 21.17
N PHE A 145 15.23 20.03 20.27
CA PHE A 145 14.67 18.78 19.83
C PHE A 145 14.56 18.81 18.30
N ASP A 146 15.43 18.07 17.62
CA ASP A 146 15.45 17.96 16.15
C ASP A 146 14.18 17.21 15.68
N VAL A 147 13.11 17.97 15.36
CA VAL A 147 11.88 17.40 14.76
C VAL A 147 11.88 17.69 13.28
N ASP A 148 12.02 16.63 12.48
CA ASP A 148 11.74 16.73 11.05
C ASP A 148 10.22 16.86 10.84
N LEU A 149 9.79 18.01 10.33
CA LEU A 149 8.37 18.31 10.06
C LEU A 149 7.92 17.76 8.70
N ASN A 150 8.84 17.30 7.86
CA ASN A 150 8.50 16.74 6.58
C ASN A 150 8.15 15.24 6.69
N LEU A 151 6.88 14.91 6.49
CA LEU A 151 6.39 13.54 6.45
C LEU A 151 6.35 12.97 5.03
N MET A 152 6.52 13.80 3.99
CA MET A 152 6.46 13.35 2.61
C MET A 152 7.81 12.74 2.21
N PRO A 153 7.87 11.42 1.95
CA PRO A 153 9.13 10.78 1.58
C PRO A 153 9.58 11.24 0.18
N PRO A 154 10.88 11.15 -0.13
CA PRO A 154 11.38 11.44 -1.48
C PRO A 154 10.77 10.48 -2.50
N GLN A 155 10.35 11.02 -3.65
CA GLN A 155 9.68 10.27 -4.71
C GLN A 155 10.68 9.89 -5.81
N ASN A 156 10.67 8.63 -6.23
CA ASN A 156 11.53 8.15 -7.33
C ASN A 156 10.80 8.24 -8.67
N LEU A 157 10.61 9.47 -9.17
CA LEU A 157 9.83 9.79 -10.36
C LEU A 157 10.72 10.34 -11.49
N GLU A 158 10.37 10.03 -12.73
CA GLU A 158 10.96 10.66 -13.91
C GLU A 158 10.36 12.05 -14.16
N LYS A 159 11.07 12.88 -14.93
CA LYS A 159 10.66 14.26 -15.21
C LYS A 159 9.25 14.35 -15.81
N TRP A 160 8.92 13.51 -16.79
CA TRP A 160 7.60 13.54 -17.44
C TRP A 160 6.47 13.08 -16.51
N GLU A 161 6.77 12.21 -15.54
CA GLU A 161 5.82 11.78 -14.52
C GLU A 161 5.51 12.91 -13.55
N ILE A 162 6.55 13.64 -13.11
CA ILE A 162 6.40 14.83 -12.26
C ILE A 162 5.55 15.88 -12.98
N GLU A 163 5.85 16.21 -14.23
CA GLU A 163 5.04 17.19 -14.98
C GLU A 163 3.58 16.73 -15.13
N SER A 164 3.34 15.44 -15.39
CA SER A 164 1.99 14.91 -15.50
C SER A 164 1.22 15.04 -14.18
N LEU A 165 1.86 14.71 -13.05
CA LEU A 165 1.30 14.90 -11.71
C LEU A 165 0.99 16.37 -11.44
N VAL A 166 1.90 17.28 -11.79
CA VAL A 166 1.70 18.72 -11.65
C VAL A 166 0.51 19.21 -12.48
N GLU A 167 0.39 18.79 -13.74
CA GLU A 167 -0.77 19.11 -14.58
C GLU A 167 -2.07 18.63 -13.94
N TYR A 168 -2.10 17.41 -13.38
CA TYR A 168 -3.26 16.90 -12.68
C TYR A 168 -3.61 17.72 -11.44
N LEU A 169 -2.63 18.01 -10.57
CA LEU A 169 -2.85 18.77 -9.34
C LEU A 169 -3.29 20.21 -9.63
N GLN A 170 -2.84 20.81 -10.73
CA GLN A 170 -3.28 22.14 -11.18
C GLN A 170 -4.74 22.15 -11.69
N THR A 171 -5.34 20.99 -11.97
CA THR A 171 -6.79 20.91 -12.24
C THR A 171 -7.66 21.00 -10.99
N LEU A 172 -7.07 20.86 -9.79
CA LEU A 172 -7.80 20.84 -8.51
C LEU A 172 -7.94 22.27 -7.95
N LYS A 173 -9.02 22.96 -8.32
CA LYS A 173 -9.29 24.38 -7.96
C LYS A 173 -10.29 24.56 -6.82
#